data_AF-A0A496XDH5-F1
#
_entry.id   AF-A0A496XDH5-F1
#
_cell.length_a   1.000
_cell.length_b   1.000
_cell.length_c   1.000
_cell.angle_alpha   90.00
_cell.angle_beta   90.00
_cell.angle_gamma   90.00
#
_symmetry.space_group_name_H-M   'P 1'
#
loop_
_entity.id
_entity.type
_entity.pdbx_description
1 polymer ?
#
loop_
_entity_poly.entity_id
_entity_poly.type
_entity_poly.pdbx_seq_one_letter_code
_entity_poly.pdbx_strand_id
1 'polypeptide(L)'
;MKIIYDKINTEEQHAVSTREIKRLFKIIPKDWISKFNTVHFSNQYPENSRFDRPVILSEVSNRLMVCSRGIPAEKIIEEILIELVQRHPSHKNLRAHYANRLDGQQLKKIHRVIDPYLEQYKKESQPPIRGCPSRD
;
A
#
# COMPACT_ATOMS: atom_id res chain seq x y z
N MET A 1 13.27 8.37 -0.53
CA MET A 1 12.56 7.15 -0.12
C MET A 1 13.36 5.94 -0.60
N LYS A 2 13.85 5.10 0.31
CA LYS A 2 14.57 3.86 0.00
C LYS A 2 13.55 2.71 -0.15
N ILE A 3 13.67 1.89 -1.19
CA ILE A 3 12.82 0.70 -1.39
C ILE A 3 13.74 -0.52 -1.42
N ILE A 4 13.46 -1.50 -0.57
CA ILE A 4 14.27 -2.70 -0.36
C ILE A 4 13.37 -3.91 -0.62
N TYR A 5 13.90 -4.89 -1.35
CA TYR A 5 13.25 -6.18 -1.58
C TYR A 5 14.14 -7.27 -1.01
N ASP A 6 13.57 -8.14 -0.18
CA ASP A 6 14.25 -9.36 0.20
C ASP A 6 14.36 -10.30 -1.00
N LYS A 7 15.44 -11.09 -1.04
CA LYS A 7 15.62 -12.08 -2.11
C LYS A 7 14.56 -13.18 -1.96
N ILE A 8 13.85 -13.45 -3.05
CA ILE A 8 12.90 -14.55 -3.18
C ILE A 8 13.50 -15.58 -4.14
N ASN A 9 13.53 -16.85 -3.73
CA ASN A 9 14.05 -17.98 -4.55
C ASN A 9 12.91 -18.88 -5.09
N THR A 10 11.67 -18.40 -5.05
CA THR A 10 10.46 -19.14 -5.44
C THR A 10 9.75 -18.42 -6.58
N GLU A 11 8.82 -19.10 -7.25
CA GLU A 11 8.07 -18.56 -8.39
C GLU A 11 7.19 -17.35 -8.04
N GLU A 12 6.59 -17.34 -6.84
CA GLU A 12 5.75 -16.23 -6.39
C GLU A 12 6.59 -15.03 -5.92
N GLN A 13 6.84 -14.12 -6.86
CA GLN A 13 7.54 -12.86 -6.62
C GLN A 13 6.67 -11.83 -5.88
N HIS A 14 7.27 -10.69 -5.55
CA HIS A 14 6.54 -9.57 -4.99
C HIS A 14 5.49 -9.04 -5.96
N ALA A 15 4.28 -8.83 -5.47
CA ALA A 15 3.16 -8.36 -6.28
C ALA A 15 3.30 -6.92 -6.77
N VAL A 16 4.12 -6.09 -6.10
CA VAL A 16 4.23 -4.66 -6.41
C VAL A 16 5.66 -4.27 -6.75
N SER A 17 5.80 -3.65 -7.92
CA SER A 17 7.07 -3.13 -8.40
C SER A 17 7.43 -1.77 -7.78
N THR A 18 8.70 -1.39 -7.90
CA THR A 18 9.18 -0.07 -7.47
C THR A 18 8.46 1.06 -8.23
N ARG A 19 8.09 0.81 -9.50
CA ARG A 19 7.38 1.78 -10.34
C ARG A 19 6.00 2.08 -9.79
N GLU A 20 5.27 1.07 -9.37
CA GLU A 20 3.93 1.18 -8.80
C GLU A 20 3.95 1.93 -7.46
N ILE A 21 4.88 1.59 -6.55
CA ILE A 21 5.04 2.33 -5.29
C ILE A 21 5.37 3.80 -5.54
N LYS A 22 6.30 4.09 -6.46
CA LYS A 22 6.63 5.48 -6.82
C LYS A 22 5.44 6.20 -7.44
N ARG A 23 4.58 5.53 -8.20
CA ARG A 23 3.35 6.11 -8.74
C ARG A 23 2.38 6.43 -7.60
N LEU A 24 2.10 5.48 -6.72
CA LEU A 24 1.24 5.67 -5.57
C LEU A 24 1.68 6.89 -4.74
N PHE A 25 2.98 6.99 -4.44
CA PHE A 25 3.53 8.08 -3.63
C PHE A 25 3.53 9.45 -4.31
N LYS A 26 3.27 9.54 -5.61
CA LYS A 26 3.03 10.81 -6.30
C LYS A 26 1.59 11.29 -6.15
N ILE A 27 0.66 10.36 -5.94
CA ILE A 27 -0.78 10.62 -5.88
C ILE A 27 -1.19 11.05 -4.47
N ILE A 28 -0.61 10.42 -3.45
CA ILE A 28 -0.97 10.68 -2.06
C ILE A 28 -0.28 11.93 -1.48
N PRO A 29 -0.87 12.55 -0.44
CA PRO A 29 -0.29 13.69 0.24
C PRO A 29 1.10 13.39 0.83
N LYS A 30 2.03 14.35 0.71
CA LYS A 30 3.43 14.16 1.14
C LYS A 30 3.57 13.97 2.65
N ASP A 31 2.66 14.53 3.43
CA ASP A 31 2.61 14.40 4.88
C ASP A 31 2.35 12.94 5.32
N TRP A 32 1.61 12.15 4.52
CA TRP A 32 1.36 10.73 4.81
C TRP A 32 2.61 9.87 4.70
N ILE A 33 3.50 10.22 3.77
CA ILE A 33 4.75 9.48 3.52
C ILE A 33 5.94 10.04 4.30
N SER A 34 5.78 11.15 5.01
CA SER A 34 6.86 11.79 5.77
C SER A 34 7.30 11.01 7.02
N LYS A 35 6.48 10.04 7.45
CA LYS A 35 6.68 9.24 8.68
C LYS A 35 7.62 8.04 8.51
N PHE A 36 8.03 7.74 7.29
CA PHE A 36 8.99 6.67 7.02
C PHE A 36 9.94 7.07 5.91
N ASN A 37 11.12 6.46 5.90
CA ASN A 37 12.14 6.68 4.88
C ASN A 37 12.42 5.43 4.06
N THR A 38 11.90 4.27 4.49
CA THR A 38 12.16 2.96 3.92
C THR A 38 10.87 2.18 3.72
N VAL A 39 10.68 1.64 2.50
CA VAL A 39 9.70 0.58 2.21
C VAL A 39 10.47 -0.72 2.06
N HIS A 40 10.08 -1.74 2.81
CA HIS A 40 10.73 -3.04 2.82
C HIS A 40 9.73 -4.13 2.47
N PHE A 41 9.93 -4.71 1.30
CA PHE A 41 9.18 -5.87 0.84
C PHE A 41 9.81 -7.14 1.40
N SER A 42 9.09 -7.81 2.29
CA SER A 42 9.56 -9.04 2.94
C SER A 42 9.31 -10.26 2.06
N ASN A 43 10.24 -11.23 2.11
CA ASN A 43 10.07 -12.53 1.47
C ASN A 43 9.09 -13.46 2.20
N GLN A 44 8.54 -13.03 3.35
CA GLN A 44 7.56 -13.79 4.11
C GLN A 44 6.16 -13.71 3.48
N TYR A 45 5.40 -14.79 3.65
CA TYR A 45 3.96 -14.78 3.40
C TYR A 45 3.23 -14.01 4.50
N PRO A 46 2.13 -13.32 4.19
CA PRO A 46 1.28 -12.65 5.18
C PRO A 46 0.86 -13.56 6.34
N GLU A 47 0.55 -14.83 6.05
CA GLU A 47 0.13 -15.83 7.04
C GLU A 47 1.20 -16.16 8.09
N ASN A 48 2.47 -15.98 7.72
CA ASN A 48 3.61 -16.18 8.62
C ASN A 48 3.93 -14.91 9.42
N SER A 49 3.24 -13.81 9.15
CA SER A 49 3.32 -12.58 9.92
C SER A 49 2.54 -12.73 11.23
N ARG A 50 2.98 -12.07 12.30
CA ARG A 50 2.24 -12.00 13.59
C ARG A 50 1.06 -11.01 13.55
N PHE A 51 0.71 -10.52 12.37
CA PHE A 51 -0.23 -9.42 12.18
C PHE A 51 -1.28 -9.82 11.16
N ASP A 52 -2.52 -9.36 11.38
CA ASP A 52 -3.68 -9.74 10.55
C ASP A 52 -3.64 -9.13 9.14
N ARG A 53 -2.79 -8.12 8.93
CA ARG A 53 -2.67 -7.38 7.67
C ARG A 53 -1.26 -7.48 7.09
N PRO A 54 -1.12 -7.55 5.75
CA PRO A 54 0.15 -7.74 5.06
C PRO A 54 1.06 -6.50 5.10
N VAL A 55 0.55 -5.33 5.47
CA VAL A 55 1.29 -4.07 5.47
C VAL A 55 1.28 -3.44 6.85
N ILE A 56 2.46 -3.07 7.35
CA ILE A 56 2.63 -2.55 8.71
C ILE A 56 3.67 -1.44 8.71
N LEU A 57 3.33 -0.30 9.30
CA LEU A 57 4.28 0.77 9.54
C LEU A 57 4.88 0.64 10.95
N SER A 58 6.19 0.46 11.00
CA SER A 58 6.95 0.52 12.25
C SER A 58 7.40 1.96 12.51
N GLU A 59 6.78 2.59 13.51
CA GLU A 59 7.17 3.94 13.98
C GLU A 59 8.58 3.93 14.61
N VAL A 60 8.99 2.81 15.22
CA VAL A 60 10.31 2.67 15.86
C VAL A 60 11.44 2.67 14.83
N SER A 61 11.24 1.98 13.71
CA SER A 61 12.26 1.82 12.66
C SER A 61 12.05 2.74 11.44
N ASN A 62 11.01 3.59 11.47
CA ASN A 62 10.60 4.45 10.36
C ASN A 62 10.52 3.68 9.02
N ARG A 63 9.95 2.47 9.07
CA ARG A 63 9.93 1.51 7.97
C ARG A 63 8.52 0.97 7.74
N LEU A 64 8.08 1.01 6.48
CA LEU A 64 6.88 0.34 6.02
C LEU A 64 7.24 -1.08 5.56
N MET A 65 6.80 -2.08 6.31
CA MET A 65 6.98 -3.49 5.99
C MET A 65 5.80 -3.98 5.14
N VAL A 66 6.10 -4.68 4.05
CA VAL A 66 5.11 -5.17 3.08
C VAL A 66 5.34 -6.65 2.79
N CYS A 67 4.43 -7.51 3.24
CA CYS A 67 4.38 -8.93 2.91
C CYS A 67 3.45 -9.12 1.71
N SER A 68 3.97 -9.01 0.48
CA SER A 68 3.17 -8.96 -0.75
C SER A 68 2.98 -10.31 -1.46
N ARG A 69 3.56 -11.40 -0.95
CA ARG A 69 3.59 -12.69 -1.67
C ARG A 69 2.21 -13.35 -1.64
N GLY A 70 1.77 -13.85 -2.79
CA GLY A 70 0.44 -14.48 -2.96
C GLY A 70 -0.74 -13.51 -2.91
N ILE A 71 -0.50 -12.19 -2.85
CA ILE A 71 -1.56 -11.17 -2.81
C ILE A 71 -1.54 -10.35 -4.10
N PRO A 72 -2.69 -10.05 -4.73
CA PRO A 72 -2.72 -9.18 -5.91
C PRO A 72 -2.21 -7.77 -5.62
N ALA A 73 -1.55 -7.16 -6.61
CA ALA A 73 -0.92 -5.84 -6.48
C ALA A 73 -1.88 -4.77 -5.97
N GLU A 74 -3.10 -4.72 -6.53
CA GLU A 74 -4.14 -3.75 -6.15
C GLU A 74 -4.49 -3.83 -4.66
N LYS A 75 -4.59 -5.05 -4.13
CA LYS A 75 -4.86 -5.26 -2.70
C LYS A 75 -3.69 -4.79 -1.84
N ILE A 76 -2.43 -4.98 -2.27
CA ILE A 76 -1.29 -4.43 -1.52
C ILE A 76 -1.27 -2.91 -1.54
N ILE A 77 -1.63 -2.27 -2.66
CA ILE A 77 -1.73 -0.82 -2.75
C ILE A 77 -2.79 -0.28 -1.79
N GLU A 78 -3.96 -0.92 -1.75
CA GLU A 78 -5.02 -0.61 -0.78
C GLU A 78 -4.55 -0.77 0.66
N GLU A 79 -3.90 -1.89 0.99
CA GLU A 79 -3.39 -2.18 2.33
C GLU A 79 -2.31 -1.17 2.78
N ILE A 80 -1.49 -0.67 1.83
CA ILE A 80 -0.55 0.44 2.08
C ILE A 80 -1.33 1.69 2.50
N LEU A 81 -2.34 2.10 1.73
CA LEU A 81 -3.12 3.31 2.03
C LEU A 81 -3.83 3.22 3.38
N ILE A 82 -4.44 2.07 3.67
CA ILE A 82 -5.07 1.81 4.97
C ILE A 82 -4.05 1.99 6.10
N GLU A 83 -2.85 1.42 5.98
CA GLU A 83 -1.82 1.56 7.01
C GLU A 83 -1.36 3.01 7.19
N LEU A 84 -1.24 3.79 6.10
CA LEU A 84 -0.89 5.20 6.19
C LEU A 84 -1.98 6.02 6.91
N VAL A 85 -3.25 5.76 6.62
CA VAL A 85 -4.38 6.44 7.29
C VAL A 85 -4.41 6.11 8.78
N GLN A 86 -4.26 4.85 9.16
CA GLN A 86 -4.24 4.44 10.57
C GLN A 86 -3.16 5.14 11.40
N ARG A 87 -2.06 5.52 10.75
CA ARG A 87 -0.89 6.16 11.38
C ARG A 87 -0.90 7.67 11.25
N HIS A 88 -1.86 8.23 10.52
CA HIS A 88 -1.98 9.65 10.31
C HIS A 88 -2.56 10.35 11.55
N PRO A 89 -1.97 11.48 12.02
CA PRO A 89 -2.45 12.19 13.22
C PRO A 89 -3.91 12.63 13.17
N SER A 90 -4.44 12.93 11.98
CA SER A 90 -5.84 13.34 11.78
C SER A 90 -6.85 12.20 11.89
N HIS A 91 -6.38 10.94 11.92
CA HIS A 91 -7.22 9.74 11.89
C HIS A 91 -6.91 8.77 13.04
N LYS A 92 -6.42 9.29 14.18
CA LYS A 92 -6.04 8.48 15.35
C LYS A 92 -7.15 7.54 15.86
N ASN A 93 -8.40 7.94 15.69
CA ASN A 93 -9.58 7.15 16.04
C ASN A 93 -9.85 5.96 15.11
N LEU A 94 -9.13 5.86 13.99
CA LEU A 94 -9.21 4.76 13.03
C LEU A 94 -8.05 3.76 13.17
N ARG A 95 -7.18 3.93 14.18
CA ARG A 95 -6.05 3.04 14.43
C ARG A 95 -6.53 1.71 15.02
N ALA A 96 -5.99 0.61 14.50
CA ALA A 96 -6.19 -0.72 15.04
C ALA A 96 -5.72 -0.82 16.51
N HIS A 97 -6.50 -1.51 17.33
CA HIS A 97 -6.21 -1.68 18.75
C HIS A 97 -5.22 -2.81 19.04
N TYR A 98 -5.25 -3.91 18.27
CA TYR A 98 -4.40 -5.08 18.47
C TYR A 98 -4.05 -5.75 17.14
N ALA A 99 -2.81 -6.22 16.99
CA ALA A 99 -2.31 -7.00 15.84
C ALA A 99 -2.63 -6.45 14.43
N ASN A 100 -2.81 -5.13 14.32
CA ASN A 100 -3.26 -4.45 13.10
C ASN A 100 -4.66 -4.88 12.60
N ARG A 101 -5.52 -5.39 13.49
CA ARG A 101 -6.91 -5.74 13.19
C ARG A 101 -7.81 -4.50 13.19
N LEU A 102 -8.60 -4.36 12.15
CA LEU A 102 -9.62 -3.32 11.99
C LEU A 102 -11.01 -3.95 12.03
N ASP A 103 -11.96 -3.30 12.71
CA ASP A 103 -13.37 -3.68 12.62
C ASP A 103 -14.03 -3.15 11.34
N GLY A 104 -15.21 -3.68 11.01
CA GLY A 104 -15.92 -3.31 9.78
C GLY A 104 -16.35 -1.84 9.71
N GLN A 105 -16.57 -1.16 10.85
CA GLN A 105 -16.89 0.27 10.86
C GLN A 105 -15.64 1.13 10.66
N GLN A 106 -14.52 0.77 11.29
CA GLN A 106 -13.23 1.40 11.10
C GLN A 106 -12.81 1.28 9.63
N LEU A 107 -12.89 0.07 9.06
CA LEU A 107 -12.54 -0.19 7.68
C LEU A 107 -13.39 0.68 6.72
N LYS A 108 -14.71 0.72 6.90
CA LYS A 108 -15.60 1.60 6.10
C LYS A 108 -15.23 3.08 6.18
N LYS A 109 -14.82 3.56 7.35
CA LYS A 109 -14.38 4.96 7.53
C LYS A 109 -13.03 5.21 6.85
N ILE A 110 -12.11 4.26 6.91
CA ILE A 110 -10.82 4.34 6.22
C ILE A 110 -11.03 4.34 4.70
N HIS A 111 -11.88 3.48 4.17
CA HIS A 111 -12.24 3.45 2.74
C HIS A 111 -12.66 4.82 2.22
N ARG A 112 -13.57 5.50 2.93
CA ARG A 112 -14.00 6.86 2.57
C ARG A 112 -12.84 7.87 2.44
N VAL A 113 -11.74 7.65 3.15
CA VAL A 113 -10.54 8.50 3.09
C VAL A 113 -9.61 8.08 1.95
N ILE A 114 -9.46 6.78 1.68
CA ILE A 114 -8.50 6.27 0.69
C ILE A 114 -9.06 6.12 -0.73
N ASP A 115 -10.39 5.97 -0.87
CA ASP A 115 -11.07 5.74 -2.15
C ASP A 115 -10.71 6.78 -3.23
N PRO A 116 -10.63 8.10 -2.94
CA PRO A 116 -10.22 9.08 -3.95
C PRO A 116 -8.82 8.80 -4.54
N TYR A 117 -7.89 8.35 -3.70
CA TYR A 117 -6.52 8.06 -4.09
C TYR A 117 -6.42 6.70 -4.81
N LEU A 118 -7.22 5.71 -4.41
CA LEU A 118 -7.33 4.43 -5.13
C LEU A 118 -7.87 4.65 -6.54
N GLU A 119 -8.94 5.42 -6.68
CA GLU A 119 -9.54 5.70 -7.98
C GLU A 119 -8.58 6.51 -8.88
N GLN A 120 -7.83 7.46 -8.30
CA GLN A 120 -6.79 8.16 -9.04
C GLN A 120 -5.66 7.21 -9.48
N TYR A 121 -5.20 6.32 -8.59
CA TYR A 121 -4.17 5.33 -8.91
C TYR A 121 -4.59 4.40 -10.05
N LYS A 122 -5.85 3.94 -10.05
CA LYS A 122 -6.41 3.12 -11.13
C LYS A 122 -6.45 3.87 -12.46
N LYS A 123 -6.90 5.13 -12.46
CA LYS A 123 -6.93 5.99 -13.66
C LYS A 123 -5.53 6.18 -14.27
N GLU A 124 -4.52 6.44 -13.44
CA GLU A 124 -3.13 6.58 -13.90
C GLU A 124 -2.46 5.26 -14.32
N SER A 125 -3.08 4.13 -13.96
CA SER A 125 -2.59 2.80 -14.30
C SER A 125 -3.15 2.29 -15.62
N GLN A 126 -4.25 2.87 -16.13
CA GLN A 126 -4.75 2.58 -17.46
C GLN A 126 -3.85 3.24 -18.54
N PRO A 127 -3.43 2.51 -19.59
CA PRO A 127 -2.76 3.13 -20.71
C PRO A 127 -3.71 4.16 -21.36
N PRO A 128 -3.21 5.29 -21.88
CA PRO A 128 -4.04 6.20 -22.65
C PRO A 128 -4.70 5.40 -23.77
N ILE A 129 -6.03 5.49 -23.88
CA ILE A 129 -6.77 4.90 -24.98
C ILE A 129 -6.14 5.49 -26.24
N ARG A 130 -5.34 4.70 -26.96
CA ARG A 130 -4.81 5.10 -28.26
C ARG A 130 -6.02 5.21 -29.16
N GLY A 131 -6.54 6.43 -29.32
CA GLY A 131 -7.50 6.71 -30.37
C GLY A 131 -6.86 6.27 -31.68
N CYS A 132 -7.43 5.25 -32.31
CA CYS A 132 -7.08 4.89 -33.67
C CYS A 132 -7.25 6.16 -34.51
N PRO A 133 -6.23 6.62 -35.25
CA PRO A 133 -6.47 7.67 -36.22
C PRO A 133 -7.39 7.07 -37.29
N SER A 134 -8.62 7.58 -37.36
CA SER A 134 -9.49 7.37 -38.51
C SER A 134 -8.71 7.84 -39.74
N ARG A 135 -8.43 6.93 -40.65
CA ARG A 135 -7.97 7.28 -41.99
C ARG A 135 -9.19 7.75 -42.76
N ASP A 136 -9.31 9.06 -42.92
CA ASP A 136 -10.00 9.68 -44.06
C ASP A 136 -8.96 10.05 -45.12
#